data_AF-A0A800CMV2-F1
#
_entry.id   AF-A0A800CMV2-F1
#
_cell.length_a   1.000
_cell.length_b   1.000
_cell.length_c   1.000
_cell.angle_alpha   90.00
_cell.angle_beta   90.00
_cell.angle_gamma   90.00
#
_symmetry.space_group_name_H-M   'P 1'
#
loop_
_entity.id
_entity.type
_entity.pdbx_description
1 polymer ?
#
loop_
_entity_poly.entity_id
_entity_poly.type
_entity_poly.pdbx_seq_one_letter_code
_entity_poly.pdbx_strand_id
1 'polypeptide(L)'
;MAGTAPVTLSSGRFYHRVRFRRACNKELRDTLQLLAFLSISRCSWAREYYDRKRGQGKAHHESLRMLADRWVRIIFALRRAYDEEHHLRMREEHAPRGLAALSPSSRGT
;
A
#
# COMPACT_ATOMS: atom_id res chain seq x y z
N MET A 1 6.61 1.19 8.63
CA MET A 1 6.80 0.43 7.37
C MET A 1 6.14 -0.94 7.47
N ALA A 2 5.44 -1.41 6.43
CA ALA A 2 4.60 -2.63 6.43
C ALA A 2 5.36 -3.97 6.56
N GLY A 3 6.69 -3.95 6.55
CA GLY A 3 7.53 -5.14 6.71
C GLY A 3 7.29 -6.21 5.63
N THR A 4 6.87 -5.82 4.42
CA THR A 4 6.50 -6.72 3.32
C THR A 4 7.72 -7.44 2.74
N ALA A 5 8.87 -6.77 2.70
CA ALA A 5 10.12 -7.35 2.23
C ALA A 5 10.85 -8.10 3.37
N PRO A 6 11.28 -9.35 3.15
CA PRO A 6 12.13 -10.06 4.09
C PRO A 6 13.51 -9.39 4.18
N VAL A 7 14.11 -9.40 5.38
CA VAL A 7 15.47 -8.90 5.59
C VAL A 7 16.42 -10.09 5.55
N THR A 8 17.37 -10.05 4.61
CA THR A 8 18.46 -11.00 4.59
C THR A 8 19.51 -10.57 5.61
N LEU A 9 19.70 -11.38 6.64
CA LEU A 9 20.80 -11.24 7.60
C LEU A 9 21.96 -12.09 7.09
N SER A 10 23.04 -11.42 6.70
CA SER A 10 24.29 -12.02 6.28
C SER A 10 25.40 -11.60 7.24
N SER A 11 26.05 -12.56 7.89
CA SER A 11 27.22 -12.30 8.77
C SER A 11 28.33 -13.32 8.46
N GLY A 12 29.31 -12.91 7.66
CA GLY A 12 30.43 -13.78 7.25
C GLY A 12 30.07 -14.85 6.21
N ARG A 13 31.00 -15.79 5.97
CA ARG A 13 30.93 -16.83 4.89
C ARG A 13 29.83 -17.88 5.06
N PHE A 14 29.28 -18.04 6.27
CA PHE A 14 28.40 -19.17 6.60
C PHE A 14 27.06 -18.79 7.23
N TYR A 15 26.83 -17.53 7.59
CA TYR A 15 25.55 -17.11 8.18
C TYR A 15 24.69 -16.39 7.14
N HIS A 16 23.77 -17.13 6.53
CA HIS A 16 22.71 -16.60 5.68
C HIS A 16 21.35 -16.99 6.26
N ARG A 17 20.65 -16.06 6.90
CA ARG A 17 19.27 -16.25 7.35
C ARG A 17 18.35 -15.17 6.79
N VAL A 18 17.25 -15.59 6.19
CA VAL A 18 16.19 -14.69 5.75
C VAL A 18 15.18 -14.56 6.89
N ARG A 19 15.06 -13.37 7.48
CA ARG A 19 14.11 -13.09 8.57
C ARG A 19 13.00 -12.17 8.09
N PHE A 20 11.76 -12.57 8.36
CA PHE A 20 10.62 -11.67 8.25
C PHE A 20 10.51 -10.77 9.47
N ARG A 21 10.26 -9.47 9.24
CA ARG A 21 9.99 -8.51 10.33
C ARG A 21 8.63 -8.84 10.93
N ARG A 22 8.61 -9.26 12.20
CA ARG A 22 7.38 -9.55 12.96
C ARG A 22 6.81 -8.31 13.65
N ALA A 23 7.66 -7.36 14.04
CA ALA A 23 7.28 -6.05 14.54
C ALA A 23 7.04 -5.09 13.36
N CYS A 24 5.83 -5.11 12.81
CA CYS A 24 5.38 -4.22 11.75
C CYS A 24 3.89 -3.92 11.93
N ASN A 25 3.41 -2.87 11.28
CA ASN A 25 1.96 -2.66 11.15
C ASN A 25 1.38 -3.80 10.29
N LYS A 26 0.63 -4.71 10.93
CA LYS A 26 0.06 -5.92 10.30
C LYS A 26 -1.11 -5.55 9.38
N GLU A 27 -1.98 -4.66 9.83
CA GLU A 27 -3.10 -4.14 9.03
C GLU A 27 -2.63 -3.59 7.68
N LEU A 28 -1.56 -2.78 7.69
CA LEU A 28 -1.00 -2.23 6.47
C LEU A 28 -0.44 -3.33 5.54
N ARG A 29 0.17 -4.37 6.11
CA ARG A 29 0.68 -5.50 5.32
C ARG A 29 -0.47 -6.26 4.67
N ASP A 30 -1.51 -6.56 5.43
CA ASP A 30 -2.64 -7.35 4.95
C ASP A 30 -3.43 -6.57 3.89
N THR A 31 -3.60 -5.26 4.09
CA THR A 31 -4.20 -4.35 3.09
C THR A 31 -3.39 -4.34 1.78
N LEU A 32 -2.06 -4.28 1.87
CA LEU A 32 -1.20 -4.32 0.68
C LEU A 32 -1.23 -5.68 -0.04
N GLN A 33 -1.35 -6.78 0.70
CA GLN A 33 -1.53 -8.10 0.09
C GLN A 33 -2.88 -8.22 -0.60
N LEU A 34 -3.95 -7.70 0.00
CA LEU A 34 -5.28 -7.65 -0.61
C LEU A 34 -5.28 -6.79 -1.88
N LEU A 35 -4.66 -5.61 -1.83
CA LEU A 35 -4.46 -4.75 -3.00
C LEU A 35 -3.73 -5.51 -4.13
N ALA A 36 -2.64 -6.19 -3.80
CA ALA A 36 -1.88 -6.98 -4.76
C ALA A 36 -2.75 -8.09 -5.37
N PHE A 37 -3.56 -8.79 -4.56
CA PHE A 37 -4.47 -9.82 -5.04
C PHE A 37 -5.53 -9.27 -6.02
N LEU A 38 -6.21 -8.19 -5.64
CA LEU A 38 -7.22 -7.54 -6.48
C LEU A 38 -6.61 -6.96 -7.77
N SER A 39 -5.36 -6.49 -7.70
CA SER A 39 -4.68 -5.94 -8.88
C SER A 39 -4.46 -6.95 -10.00
N ILE A 40 -4.42 -8.24 -9.68
CA ILE A 40 -4.20 -9.31 -10.67
C ILE A 40 -5.35 -9.39 -11.68
N SER A 41 -6.58 -9.05 -11.29
CA SER A 41 -7.73 -9.05 -12.22
C SER A 41 -7.91 -7.72 -12.96
N ARG A 42 -7.34 -6.64 -12.45
CA ARG A 42 -7.53 -5.27 -12.98
C ARG A 42 -6.36 -4.78 -13.84
N CYS A 43 -5.16 -5.31 -13.64
CA CYS A 43 -3.95 -4.84 -14.31
C CYS A 43 -3.23 -6.01 -15.00
N SER A 44 -3.10 -5.94 -16.33
CA SER A 44 -2.43 -6.96 -17.14
C SER A 44 -0.97 -7.19 -16.69
N TRP A 45 -0.22 -6.11 -16.45
CA TRP A 45 1.17 -6.20 -15.98
C TRP A 45 1.29 -6.89 -14.61
N ALA A 46 0.30 -6.71 -13.73
CA ALA A 46 0.31 -7.29 -12.39
C ALA A 46 0.08 -8.80 -12.46
N ARG A 47 -0.82 -9.23 -13.35
CA ARG A 47 -1.03 -10.63 -13.69
C ARG A 47 0.22 -11.28 -14.27
N GLU A 48 0.83 -10.67 -15.27
CA GLU A 48 2.07 -11.18 -15.88
C GLU A 48 3.19 -11.33 -14.83
N TYR A 49 3.35 -10.32 -13.97
CA TYR A 49 4.33 -10.38 -12.89
C TYR A 49 4.05 -11.53 -11.92
N TYR A 50 2.79 -11.71 -11.52
CA TYR A 50 2.37 -12.79 -10.63
C TYR A 50 2.60 -14.17 -11.25
N ASP A 51 2.17 -14.37 -12.50
CA ASP A 51 2.32 -15.64 -13.21
C ASP A 51 3.80 -15.98 -13.43
N ARG A 52 4.64 -14.98 -13.76
CA ARG A 52 6.10 -15.14 -13.81
C ARG A 52 6.69 -15.60 -12.47
N LYS A 53 6.21 -15.07 -11.34
CA LYS A 53 6.68 -15.50 -10.01
C LYS A 53 6.21 -16.92 -9.67
N ARG A 54 4.98 -17.29 -10.04
CA ARG A 54 4.50 -18.66 -9.91
C ARG A 54 5.30 -19.64 -10.78
N GLY A 55 5.67 -19.25 -12.00
CA GLY A 55 6.56 -20.01 -12.88
C GLY A 55 7.98 -20.20 -12.33
N GLN A 56 8.46 -19.28 -11.49
CA GLN A 56 9.73 -19.41 -10.74
C GLN A 56 9.63 -20.33 -9.52
N GLY A 57 8.53 -21.06 -9.34
CA GLY A 57 8.31 -21.97 -8.20
C GLY A 57 7.94 -21.27 -6.90
N LYS A 58 7.63 -19.97 -6.92
CA LYS A 58 7.28 -19.21 -5.71
C LYS A 58 5.90 -19.57 -5.23
N ALA A 59 5.72 -19.68 -3.91
CA ALA A 59 4.41 -19.93 -3.31
C ALA A 59 3.43 -18.78 -3.63
N HIS A 60 2.13 -19.05 -3.58
CA HIS A 60 1.09 -18.04 -3.85
C HIS A 60 1.26 -16.78 -2.98
N HIS A 61 1.33 -16.95 -1.66
CA HIS A 61 1.49 -15.83 -0.73
C HIS A 61 2.85 -15.12 -0.87
N GLU A 62 3.91 -15.85 -1.26
CA GLU A 62 5.22 -15.24 -1.55
C GLU A 62 5.12 -14.34 -2.78
N SER A 63 4.48 -14.84 -3.85
CA SER A 63 4.27 -14.08 -5.08
C SER A 63 3.44 -12.82 -4.84
N LEU A 64 2.37 -12.91 -4.03
CA LEU A 64 1.57 -11.75 -3.63
C LEU A 64 2.36 -10.73 -2.83
N ARG A 65 3.24 -11.16 -1.90
CA ARG A 65 4.12 -10.23 -1.16
C ARG A 65 5.09 -9.50 -2.07
N MET A 66 5.67 -10.21 -3.04
CA MET A 66 6.57 -9.61 -4.04
C MET A 66 5.84 -8.61 -4.93
N LEU A 67 4.58 -8.89 -5.29
CA LEU A 67 3.74 -7.96 -6.04
C LEU A 67 3.35 -6.75 -5.19
N ALA A 68 3.02 -6.96 -3.91
CA ALA A 68 2.73 -5.90 -2.95
C ALA A 68 3.94 -4.96 -2.73
N ASP A 69 5.18 -5.48 -2.64
CA ASP A 69 6.39 -4.65 -2.58
C ASP A 69 6.52 -3.73 -3.80
N ARG A 70 6.20 -4.26 -4.99
CA ARG A 70 6.22 -3.47 -6.22
C ARG A 70 5.16 -2.37 -6.21
N TRP A 71 3.95 -2.67 -5.75
CA TRP A 71 2.89 -1.68 -5.57
C TRP A 71 3.28 -0.58 -4.59
N VAL A 72 3.93 -0.90 -3.47
CA VAL A 72 4.41 0.11 -2.51
C VAL A 72 5.37 1.10 -3.19
N ARG A 73 6.29 0.61 -4.03
CA ARG A 73 7.21 1.50 -4.77
C ARG A 73 6.47 2.41 -5.75
N ILE A 74 5.47 1.88 -6.46
CA ILE A 74 4.66 2.66 -7.40
C ILE A 74 3.84 3.73 -6.65
N ILE A 75 3.12 3.34 -5.59
CA ILE A 75 2.33 4.27 -4.77
C ILE A 75 3.23 5.35 -4.18
N PHE A 76 4.42 4.97 -3.71
CA PHE A 76 5.39 5.93 -3.17
C PHE A 76 5.90 6.90 -4.24
N ALA A 77 6.17 6.42 -5.46
CA ALA A 77 6.57 7.27 -6.59
C ALA A 77 5.43 8.20 -7.05
N LEU A 78 4.18 7.74 -6.98
CA LEU A 78 3.00 8.54 -7.29
C LEU A 78 2.62 9.52 -6.16
N ARG A 79 3.22 9.37 -4.97
CA ARG A 79 2.90 10.21 -3.82
C ARG A 79 3.38 11.64 -4.07
N ARG A 80 2.43 12.53 -4.33
CA ARG A 80 2.66 13.99 -4.28
C ARG A 80 2.74 14.46 -2.84
N ALA A 81 3.41 15.60 -2.63
CA ALA A 81 3.40 16.28 -1.34
C ALA A 81 1.95 16.56 -0.94
N TYR A 82 1.65 16.43 0.34
CA TYR A 82 0.34 16.75 0.87
C TYR A 82 0.12 18.25 0.73
N ASP A 83 -0.99 18.62 0.10
CA ASP A 83 -1.46 20.00 -0.04
C ASP A 83 -2.74 20.14 0.79
N GLU A 84 -2.65 20.94 1.85
CA GLU A 84 -3.73 21.16 2.81
C GLU A 84 -4.92 21.85 2.17
N GLU A 85 -4.70 22.84 1.30
CA GLU A 85 -5.79 23.54 0.62
C GLU A 85 -6.57 22.61 -0.30
N HIS A 86 -5.85 21.77 -1.05
CA HIS A 86 -6.48 20.75 -1.88
C HIS A 86 -7.28 19.74 -1.05
N HIS A 87 -6.76 19.33 0.12
CA HIS A 87 -7.44 18.41 1.01
C HIS A 87 -8.75 19.02 1.58
N LEU A 88 -8.73 20.28 2.00
CA LEU A 88 -9.90 20.98 2.52
C LEU A 88 -10.98 21.15 1.44
N ARG A 89 -10.60 21.55 0.22
CA ARG A 89 -11.54 21.64 -0.93
C ARG A 89 -12.22 20.31 -1.23
N MET A 90 -11.45 19.21 -1.31
CA MET A 90 -12.01 17.87 -1.55
C MET A 90 -12.93 17.42 -0.41
N ARG A 91 -12.64 17.83 0.84
CA ARG A 91 -13.49 17.52 2.00
C ARG A 91 -14.83 18.26 1.96
N GLU A 92 -14.85 19.50 1.50
CA GLU A 92 -16.06 20.28 1.31
C GLU A 92 -16.91 19.72 0.16
N GLU A 93 -16.27 19.34 -0.95
CA GLU A 93 -16.93 18.73 -2.12
C GLU A 93 -17.55 17.36 -1.81
N HIS A 94 -16.86 16.53 -1.02
CA HIS A 94 -17.32 15.18 -0.63
C HIS A 94 -18.00 15.16 0.74
N ALA A 95 -18.26 16.33 1.33
CA ALA A 95 -19.07 16.40 2.53
C ALA A 95 -20.44 15.78 2.23
N PRO A 96 -20.96 14.89 3.10
CA PRO A 96 -22.27 14.32 2.88
C PRO A 96 -23.28 15.46 2.76
N ARG A 97 -24.16 15.39 1.74
CA ARG A 97 -25.14 16.43 1.35
C ARG A 97 -26.09 16.91 2.47
N GLY A 98 -25.93 16.44 3.71
CA GLY A 98 -26.70 16.84 4.89
C GLY A 98 -25.94 17.64 5.96
N LEU A 99 -24.64 17.95 5.82
CA LEU A 99 -23.89 18.71 6.83
C LEU A 99 -23.64 20.20 6.47
N ALA A 100 -23.86 20.60 5.21
CA ALA A 100 -23.73 21.99 4.78
C ALA A 100 -24.77 22.95 5.39
N ALA A 101 -25.81 22.44 6.06
CA ALA A 101 -26.85 23.23 6.72
C ALA A 101 -26.43 23.76 8.12
N LEU A 102 -25.24 23.40 8.61
CA LEU A 102 -24.78 23.72 9.96
C LEU A 102 -23.39 24.38 9.97
N SER A 103 -23.14 25.35 9.08
CA SER A 103 -22.10 26.35 9.38
C SER A 103 -22.73 27.53 10.12
N PRO A 104 -22.16 27.96 11.25
CA PRO A 104 -22.77 28.97 12.10
C PRO A 104 -22.73 30.33 11.39
N SER A 105 -23.89 30.97 11.36
CA SER A 105 -24.09 32.37 11.00
C SER A 105 -23.03 33.25 11.65
N SER A 106 -22.08 33.77 10.88
CA SER A 106 -21.32 34.96 11.24
C SER A 106 -22.26 36.17 11.27
N ARG A 107 -22.89 36.40 12.43
CA ARG A 107 -23.33 37.75 12.85
C ARG A 107 -22.16 38.28 13.68
N GLY A 108 -21.44 39.34 13.31
CA GLY A 108 -21.93 40.58 12.72
C GLY A 108 -22.46 41.46 13.85
N THR A 109 -21.54 42.01 14.65
CA THR A 109 -21.49 43.34 15.32
C THR A 109 -20.39 43.31 16.36
#